data_AF-S9UGT3-F1
#
_entry.id   AF-S9UGT3-F1
#
_cell.length_a   1.000
_cell.length_b   1.000
_cell.length_c   1.000
_cell.angle_alpha   90.00
_cell.angle_beta   90.00
_cell.angle_gamma   90.00
#
_symmetry.space_group_name_H-M   'P 1'
#
loop_
_entity.id
_entity.type
_entity.pdbx_description
1 polymer ?
#
loop_
_entity_poly.entity_id
_entity_poly.type
_entity_poly.pdbx_seq_one_letter_code
_entity_poly.pdbx_strand_id
1 'polypeptide(L)'
;MKWSFHFLLLFFLIIIVGMLYSGVHYQGSTATVDTNDSSSGTTLDQSSCHTQFGSIMGVHQGVFAYSNCNSDYISEDDSVIKVSGAKNLYAGLRWQCVEYARRYWMLVGTPVPAYFGSINGAADIWALTIVYTVSDATTLPLHRFESMTKKDYESAQQTPSSAMGNITNTVPRVGDILIYKRELPSFPYGHVAVVVEFVAGATTAGAAAASAPYVLVGEQNWDNEMWPSPYHNYSRRVNMVYDASKEVYTLVDVEGTLYGWMRYG
;
A
#
# COMPACT_ATOMS: atom_id res chain seq x y z
N MET A 1 31.17 28.91 27.31
CA MET A 1 30.76 28.44 25.97
C MET A 1 31.37 27.07 25.58
N LYS A 2 31.66 26.16 26.54
CA LYS A 2 32.23 24.80 26.27
C LYS A 2 31.25 23.64 26.53
N TRP A 3 30.11 23.93 27.17
CA TRP A 3 29.09 22.94 27.51
C TRP A 3 28.15 22.57 26.35
N SER A 4 28.03 23.42 25.31
CA SER A 4 27.12 23.14 24.18
C SER A 4 27.66 22.05 23.25
N PHE A 5 28.98 21.93 23.08
CA PHE A 5 29.57 20.93 22.19
C PHE A 5 29.42 19.50 22.73
N HIS A 6 29.59 19.31 24.04
CA HIS A 6 29.44 18.00 24.68
C HIS A 6 27.98 17.52 24.64
N PHE A 7 27.01 18.43 24.78
CA PHE A 7 25.59 18.10 24.67
C PHE A 7 25.20 17.69 23.25
N LEU A 8 25.71 18.40 22.23
CA LEU A 8 25.49 18.07 20.83
C LEU A 8 26.13 16.73 20.45
N LEU A 9 27.34 16.46 20.94
CA LEU A 9 28.03 15.20 20.70
C LEU A 9 27.31 14.02 21.35
N LEU A 10 26.79 14.18 22.57
CA LEU A 10 25.99 13.18 23.26
C LEU A 10 24.67 12.91 22.51
N PHE A 11 24.01 13.95 22.02
CA PHE A 11 22.77 13.83 21.25
C PHE A 11 23.00 13.12 19.91
N PHE A 12 24.09 13.45 19.21
CA PHE A 12 24.51 12.72 18.01
C PHE A 12 24.83 11.26 18.29
N LEU A 13 25.49 10.97 19.42
CA LEU A 13 25.79 9.60 19.82
C LEU A 13 24.50 8.81 20.10
N ILE A 14 23.51 9.44 20.75
CA ILE A 14 22.19 8.83 21.00
C ILE A 14 21.44 8.58 19.69
N ILE A 15 21.50 9.49 18.71
CA ILE A 15 20.90 9.29 17.39
C ILE A 15 21.60 8.15 16.64
N ILE A 16 22.93 8.11 16.62
CA ILE A 16 23.71 7.05 15.96
C ILE A 16 23.44 5.70 16.63
N VAL A 17 23.46 5.64 17.96
CA VAL A 17 23.12 4.44 18.72
C VAL A 17 21.65 4.06 18.49
N GLY A 18 20.73 5.03 18.40
CA GLY A 18 19.32 4.78 18.07
C GLY A 18 19.14 4.23 16.66
N MET A 19 19.88 4.73 15.67
CA MET A 19 19.88 4.24 14.29
C MET A 19 20.50 2.84 14.19
N LEU A 20 21.63 2.60 14.87
CA LEU A 20 22.27 1.28 14.93
C LEU A 20 21.41 0.27 15.71
N TYR A 21 20.82 0.70 16.83
CA TYR A 21 19.89 -0.11 17.62
C TYR A 21 18.62 -0.43 16.82
N SER A 22 18.07 0.52 16.05
CA SER A 22 16.96 0.26 15.13
C SER A 22 17.37 -0.72 14.02
N GLY A 23 18.59 -0.60 13.49
CA GLY A 23 19.14 -1.53 12.49
C GLY A 23 19.38 -2.95 13.02
N VAL A 24 19.64 -3.12 14.32
CA VAL A 24 19.91 -4.43 14.96
C VAL A 24 18.66 -5.02 15.64
N HIS A 25 17.69 -4.21 16.06
CA HIS A 25 16.45 -4.63 16.71
C HIS A 25 15.19 -4.61 15.83
N TYR A 26 15.31 -4.37 14.53
CA TYR A 26 14.36 -4.90 13.54
C TYR A 26 14.50 -6.45 13.41
N GLN A 27 14.60 -7.12 14.54
CA GLN A 27 14.27 -8.53 14.74
C GLN A 27 13.08 -8.57 15.71
N GLY A 28 11.98 -7.94 15.31
CA GLY A 28 10.66 -8.14 15.88
C GLY A 28 9.93 -9.19 15.05
N SER A 29 9.83 -10.41 15.57
CA SER A 29 8.93 -11.51 15.20
C SER A 29 8.44 -11.62 13.75
N THR A 30 9.26 -12.34 12.97
CA THR A 30 8.92 -13.47 12.09
C THR A 30 8.02 -13.25 10.89
N ALA A 31 8.52 -12.44 9.95
CA ALA A 31 8.27 -12.58 8.52
C ALA A 31 9.39 -11.90 7.72
N THR A 32 10.41 -12.65 7.30
CA THR A 32 11.52 -12.12 6.47
C THR A 32 11.34 -12.56 5.02
N VAL A 33 11.38 -11.61 4.08
CA VAL A 33 11.38 -11.85 2.63
C VAL A 33 12.77 -12.36 2.21
N ASP A 34 12.82 -13.44 1.43
CA ASP A 34 14.08 -13.96 0.88
C ASP A 34 14.49 -13.14 -0.36
N THR A 35 15.58 -12.37 -0.28
CA THR A 35 16.01 -11.45 -1.36
C THR A 35 17.05 -12.06 -2.30
N ASN A 36 17.33 -13.37 -2.24
CA ASN A 36 18.32 -13.98 -3.12
C ASN A 36 17.78 -14.05 -4.56
N ASP A 37 18.44 -13.34 -5.46
CA ASP A 37 18.13 -13.19 -6.89
C ASP A 37 19.06 -14.10 -7.72
N SER A 38 18.46 -14.91 -8.58
CA SER A 38 19.15 -15.71 -9.60
C SER A 38 18.21 -15.85 -10.79
N SER A 39 17.86 -14.70 -11.38
CA SER A 39 16.95 -14.60 -12.52
C SER A 39 17.39 -15.45 -13.72
N SER A 40 16.55 -16.41 -14.11
CA SER A 40 16.65 -17.23 -15.33
C SER A 40 15.28 -17.33 -16.01
N GLY A 41 14.65 -16.19 -16.30
CA GLY A 41 13.47 -16.05 -17.16
C GLY A 41 13.72 -14.98 -18.22
N THR A 42 12.96 -14.97 -19.33
CA THR A 42 13.14 -14.13 -20.54
C THR A 42 13.98 -12.88 -20.32
N THR A 43 15.15 -12.81 -20.97
CA THR A 43 16.18 -11.78 -20.75
C THR A 43 15.58 -10.38 -20.71
N LEU A 44 15.36 -9.86 -19.51
CA LEU A 44 14.87 -8.50 -19.29
C LEU A 44 15.92 -7.53 -19.81
N ASP A 45 15.57 -6.72 -20.81
CA ASP A 45 16.40 -5.60 -21.23
C ASP A 45 16.31 -4.48 -20.19
N GLN A 46 17.18 -4.58 -19.19
CA GLN A 46 17.27 -3.63 -18.08
C GLN A 46 17.58 -2.18 -18.54
N SER A 47 18.05 -1.99 -19.79
CA SER A 47 18.36 -0.66 -20.32
C SER A 47 17.12 0.20 -20.58
N SER A 48 15.94 -0.42 -20.62
CA SER A 48 14.65 0.24 -20.84
C SER A 48 13.91 0.61 -19.55
N CYS A 49 14.39 0.16 -18.39
CA CYS A 49 13.76 0.45 -17.10
C CYS A 49 14.21 1.83 -16.59
N HIS A 50 13.29 2.66 -16.06
CA HIS A 50 13.68 3.86 -15.32
C HIS A 50 14.42 3.49 -14.04
N THR A 51 13.89 2.51 -13.30
CA THR A 51 14.57 1.88 -12.15
C THR A 51 14.69 0.39 -12.39
N GLN A 52 15.88 -0.17 -12.21
CA GLN A 52 16.16 -1.60 -12.42
C GLN A 52 15.24 -2.51 -11.61
N PHE A 53 14.88 -3.66 -12.18
CA PHE A 53 14.08 -4.68 -11.49
C PHE A 53 14.65 -5.00 -10.10
N GLY A 54 13.78 -5.11 -9.10
CA GLY A 54 14.17 -5.42 -7.71
C GLY A 54 14.77 -4.27 -6.92
N SER A 55 14.96 -3.09 -7.51
CA SER A 55 15.35 -1.90 -6.76
C SER A 55 14.21 -1.42 -5.86
N ILE A 56 14.53 -0.98 -4.65
CA ILE A 56 13.54 -0.38 -3.74
C ILE A 56 13.10 0.97 -4.31
N MET A 57 11.80 1.15 -4.53
CA MET A 57 11.19 2.40 -5.00
C MET A 57 10.64 3.26 -3.85
N GLY A 58 10.23 2.63 -2.76
CA GLY A 58 9.66 3.30 -1.60
C GLY A 58 9.30 2.34 -0.47
N VAL A 59 8.77 2.88 0.62
CA VAL A 59 8.43 2.11 1.82
C VAL A 59 7.25 2.71 2.56
N HIS A 60 6.26 1.88 2.90
CA HIS A 60 5.18 2.29 3.79
C HIS A 60 5.05 1.30 4.95
N GLN A 61 5.04 1.79 6.19
CA GLN A 61 5.00 0.96 7.41
C GLN A 61 6.06 -0.18 7.44
N GLY A 62 7.25 0.08 6.89
CA GLY A 62 8.32 -0.93 6.80
C GLY A 62 8.15 -1.96 5.69
N VAL A 63 7.10 -1.87 4.87
CA VAL A 63 6.90 -2.72 3.68
C VAL A 63 7.48 -2.00 2.46
N PHE A 64 8.57 -2.54 1.91
CA PHE A 64 9.23 -2.00 0.72
C PHE A 64 8.44 -2.28 -0.56
N ALA A 65 8.35 -1.30 -1.44
CA ALA A 65 7.95 -1.49 -2.83
C ALA A 65 9.19 -1.63 -3.71
N TYR A 66 9.16 -2.59 -4.63
CA TYR A 66 10.25 -2.89 -5.53
C TYR A 66 9.85 -2.64 -6.98
N SER A 67 10.80 -2.18 -7.79
CA SER A 67 10.59 -1.99 -9.22
C SER A 67 10.35 -3.31 -9.93
N ASN A 68 9.30 -3.36 -10.75
CA ASN A 68 9.06 -4.46 -11.68
C ASN A 68 9.74 -4.23 -13.05
N CYS A 69 10.68 -3.28 -13.14
CA CYS A 69 11.21 -2.71 -14.38
C CYS A 69 10.15 -2.00 -15.25
N ASN A 70 9.05 -2.63 -15.66
CA ASN A 70 7.95 -1.98 -16.38
C ASN A 70 6.63 -2.74 -16.14
N SER A 71 5.51 -2.16 -16.54
CA SER A 71 4.15 -2.71 -16.31
C SER A 71 3.94 -4.10 -16.93
N ASP A 72 4.67 -4.40 -18.01
CA ASP A 72 4.45 -5.58 -18.85
C ASP A 72 5.40 -6.75 -18.49
N TYR A 73 6.42 -6.49 -17.66
CA TYR A 73 7.37 -7.51 -17.25
C TYR A 73 6.74 -8.50 -16.27
N ILE A 74 6.96 -9.79 -16.50
CA ILE A 74 6.51 -10.87 -15.62
C ILE A 74 7.75 -11.69 -15.25
N SER A 75 8.15 -11.65 -13.98
CA SER A 75 9.21 -12.53 -13.49
C SER A 75 8.70 -13.97 -13.31
N GLU A 76 9.63 -14.92 -13.36
CA GLU A 76 9.43 -16.31 -12.96
C GLU A 76 9.65 -16.51 -11.44
N ASP A 77 10.10 -15.46 -10.74
CA ASP A 77 10.46 -15.55 -9.33
C ASP A 77 9.27 -15.32 -8.40
N ASP A 78 9.11 -16.26 -7.47
CA ASP A 78 8.14 -16.16 -6.39
C ASP A 78 8.65 -15.25 -5.25
N SER A 79 7.75 -14.41 -4.73
CA SER A 79 7.91 -13.76 -3.43
C SER A 79 7.22 -14.61 -2.36
N VAL A 80 7.97 -14.95 -1.31
CA VAL A 80 7.48 -15.79 -0.21
C VAL A 80 7.77 -15.14 1.15
N ILE A 81 6.80 -15.24 2.04
CA ILE A 81 6.90 -14.78 3.43
C ILE A 81 7.17 -15.99 4.33
N LYS A 82 8.31 -15.96 5.02
CA LYS A 82 8.71 -17.00 5.98
C LYS A 82 8.03 -16.78 7.32
N VAL A 83 7.03 -17.59 7.66
CA VAL A 83 6.34 -17.54 8.95
C VAL A 83 6.96 -18.59 9.87
N SER A 84 7.43 -18.18 11.05
CA SER A 84 8.12 -19.08 11.98
C SER A 84 7.21 -20.23 12.42
N GLY A 85 7.69 -21.46 12.27
CA GLY A 85 6.93 -22.66 12.63
C GLY A 85 5.78 -23.02 11.68
N ALA A 86 5.61 -22.31 10.56
CA ALA A 86 4.58 -22.57 9.56
C ALA A 86 5.17 -22.71 8.15
N LYS A 87 4.32 -23.11 7.19
CA LYS A 87 4.69 -23.17 5.77
C LYS A 87 4.93 -21.75 5.24
N ASN A 88 5.94 -21.58 4.38
CA ASN A 88 6.14 -20.34 3.64
C ASN A 88 4.86 -19.93 2.90
N LEU A 89 4.44 -18.68 3.08
CA LEU A 89 3.26 -18.14 2.43
C LEU A 89 3.65 -17.44 1.14
N TYR A 90 2.96 -17.77 0.05
CA TYR A 90 3.18 -17.15 -1.24
C TYR A 90 2.55 -15.76 -1.30
N ALA A 91 3.37 -14.73 -1.56
CA ALA A 91 2.90 -13.35 -1.71
C ALA A 91 2.52 -13.03 -3.16
N GLY A 92 3.17 -13.62 -4.16
CA GLY A 92 2.94 -13.31 -5.57
C GLY A 92 4.23 -13.39 -6.39
N LEU A 93 4.13 -13.14 -7.69
CA LEU A 93 5.31 -13.01 -8.56
C LEU A 93 6.00 -11.67 -8.30
N ARG A 94 7.33 -11.70 -8.24
CA ARG A 94 8.15 -10.48 -8.12
C ARG A 94 8.04 -9.65 -9.40
N TRP A 95 7.80 -8.34 -9.39
CA TRP A 95 7.30 -7.49 -8.32
C TRP A 95 5.95 -6.92 -8.75
N GLN A 96 4.97 -7.82 -8.90
CA GLN A 96 3.62 -7.49 -9.39
C GLN A 96 2.79 -6.71 -8.36
N CYS A 97 1.74 -6.03 -8.81
CA CYS A 97 0.85 -5.25 -7.93
C CYS A 97 0.17 -6.13 -6.86
N VAL A 98 -0.27 -7.33 -7.25
CA VAL A 98 -0.88 -8.32 -6.37
C VAL A 98 0.11 -8.79 -5.30
N GLU A 99 1.39 -8.94 -5.65
CA GLU A 99 2.45 -9.32 -4.72
C GLU A 99 2.60 -8.29 -3.61
N TYR A 100 2.68 -7.01 -3.98
CA TYR A 100 2.81 -5.92 -3.01
C TYR A 100 1.62 -5.87 -2.06
N ALA A 101 0.39 -5.86 -2.60
CA ALA A 101 -0.82 -5.76 -1.80
C ALA A 101 -0.97 -6.95 -0.83
N ARG A 102 -0.72 -8.17 -1.31
CA ARG A 102 -0.78 -9.38 -0.47
C ARG A 102 0.31 -9.36 0.60
N ARG A 103 1.55 -9.04 0.24
CA ARG A 103 2.67 -8.93 1.18
C ARG A 103 2.43 -7.85 2.23
N TYR A 104 1.85 -6.71 1.85
CA TYR A 104 1.49 -5.65 2.78
C TYR A 104 0.53 -6.15 3.86
N TRP A 105 -0.57 -6.81 3.48
CA TRP A 105 -1.49 -7.41 4.45
C TRP A 105 -0.84 -8.51 5.30
N MET A 106 0.04 -9.33 4.72
CA MET A 106 0.73 -10.40 5.43
C MET A 106 1.70 -9.88 6.51
N LEU A 107 2.27 -8.69 6.32
CA LEU A 107 3.28 -8.14 7.23
C LEU A 107 2.68 -7.20 8.26
N VAL A 108 1.80 -6.28 7.82
CA VAL A 108 1.35 -5.15 8.64
C VAL A 108 -0.15 -4.90 8.54
N GLY A 109 -0.91 -5.82 7.95
CA GLY A 109 -2.34 -5.68 7.81
C GLY A 109 -3.07 -5.59 9.16
N THR A 110 -4.16 -4.82 9.18
CA THR A 110 -5.05 -4.65 10.33
C THR A 110 -6.46 -5.16 10.02
N PRO A 111 -7.18 -5.80 10.96
CA PRO A 111 -6.92 -5.84 12.41
C PRO A 111 -5.81 -6.81 12.85
N VAL A 112 -5.50 -7.81 12.03
CA VAL A 112 -4.39 -8.75 12.23
C VAL A 112 -3.77 -9.09 10.86
N PRO A 113 -2.49 -9.47 10.79
CA PRO A 113 -1.88 -9.85 9.52
C PRO A 113 -2.66 -10.96 8.79
N ALA A 114 -2.96 -10.73 7.53
CA ALA A 114 -3.85 -11.59 6.73
C ALA A 114 -3.45 -11.61 5.25
N TYR A 115 -4.09 -12.46 4.46
CA TYR A 115 -3.91 -12.50 3.01
C TYR A 115 -5.17 -12.95 2.30
N PHE A 116 -5.40 -12.42 1.10
CA PHE A 116 -6.45 -12.90 0.21
C PHE A 116 -5.94 -14.09 -0.62
N GLY A 117 -6.87 -14.95 -1.03
CA GLY A 117 -6.60 -16.18 -1.77
C GLY A 117 -5.96 -15.97 -3.16
N SER A 118 -5.70 -17.09 -3.85
CA SER A 118 -5.19 -17.06 -5.22
C SER A 118 -6.22 -16.47 -6.18
N ILE A 119 -5.72 -15.65 -7.11
CA ILE A 119 -6.50 -14.95 -8.14
C ILE A 119 -5.73 -14.99 -9.45
N ASN A 120 -6.44 -14.87 -10.59
CA ASN A 120 -5.80 -14.87 -11.91
C ASN A 120 -5.39 -13.45 -12.33
N GLY A 121 -6.18 -12.43 -11.99
CA GLY A 121 -5.82 -11.02 -12.16
C GLY A 121 -6.23 -10.18 -10.95
N ALA A 122 -5.60 -9.01 -10.81
CA ALA A 122 -5.86 -8.10 -9.69
C ALA A 122 -7.35 -7.72 -9.55
N ALA A 123 -8.06 -7.56 -10.67
CA ALA A 123 -9.50 -7.27 -10.66
C ALA A 123 -10.35 -8.38 -9.99
N ASP A 124 -9.89 -9.64 -9.98
CA ASP A 124 -10.64 -10.75 -9.38
C ASP A 124 -10.72 -10.67 -7.86
N ILE A 125 -9.84 -9.87 -7.23
CA ILE A 125 -9.87 -9.62 -5.79
C ILE A 125 -11.24 -9.06 -5.38
N TRP A 126 -11.89 -8.27 -6.24
CA TRP A 126 -13.21 -7.70 -6.00
C TRP A 126 -14.34 -8.74 -5.79
N ALA A 127 -14.16 -9.96 -6.30
CA ALA A 127 -15.12 -11.04 -6.11
C ALA A 127 -14.92 -11.82 -4.80
N LEU A 128 -13.79 -11.62 -4.11
CA LEU A 128 -13.49 -12.30 -2.86
C LEU A 128 -14.34 -11.74 -1.71
N THR A 129 -14.71 -12.63 -0.79
CA THR A 129 -15.54 -12.32 0.38
C THR A 129 -14.86 -12.63 1.71
N ILE A 130 -13.68 -13.24 1.67
CA ILE A 130 -12.89 -13.62 2.84
C ILE A 130 -11.40 -13.40 2.61
N VAL A 131 -10.67 -13.25 3.70
CA VAL A 131 -9.21 -13.39 3.78
C VAL A 131 -8.85 -14.44 4.82
N TYR A 132 -7.59 -14.86 4.85
CA TYR A 132 -7.04 -15.81 5.80
C TYR A 132 -6.02 -15.12 6.69
N THR A 133 -6.08 -15.31 8.00
CA THR A 133 -5.05 -14.83 8.92
C THR A 133 -3.72 -15.55 8.66
N VAL A 134 -2.61 -14.85 8.86
CA VAL A 134 -1.27 -15.43 8.72
C VAL A 134 -0.95 -16.44 9.82
N SER A 135 -1.48 -16.23 11.04
CA SER A 135 -1.18 -17.03 12.22
C SER A 135 -1.69 -18.47 12.15
N ASP A 136 -2.91 -18.64 11.68
CA ASP A 136 -3.66 -19.90 11.81
C ASP A 136 -4.61 -20.17 10.64
N ALA A 137 -4.56 -19.36 9.58
CA ALA A 137 -5.44 -19.47 8.40
C ALA A 137 -6.94 -19.42 8.73
N THR A 138 -7.31 -18.81 9.86
CA THR A 138 -8.71 -18.51 10.17
C THR A 138 -9.25 -17.45 9.22
N THR A 139 -10.55 -17.47 8.94
CA THR A 139 -11.15 -16.58 7.96
C THR A 139 -11.68 -15.31 8.60
N LEU A 140 -11.43 -14.17 7.95
CA LEU A 140 -12.07 -12.88 8.27
C LEU A 140 -12.91 -12.43 7.07
N PRO A 141 -14.03 -11.72 7.29
CA PRO A 141 -14.82 -11.18 6.20
C PRO A 141 -14.01 -10.15 5.41
N LEU A 142 -14.27 -10.07 4.10
CA LEU A 142 -13.72 -9.05 3.22
C LEU A 142 -14.87 -8.19 2.68
N HIS A 143 -14.89 -6.93 3.09
CA HIS A 143 -15.91 -5.95 2.78
C HIS A 143 -15.54 -5.12 1.56
N ARG A 144 -16.56 -4.70 0.81
CA ARG A 144 -16.44 -3.91 -0.43
C ARG A 144 -17.11 -2.57 -0.26
N PHE A 145 -16.47 -1.55 -0.79
CA PHE A 145 -16.95 -0.18 -0.73
C PHE A 145 -16.75 0.51 -2.07
N GLU A 146 -17.85 0.93 -2.70
CA GLU A 146 -17.81 1.61 -4.00
C GLU A 146 -17.77 3.13 -3.85
N SER A 147 -18.26 3.64 -2.72
CA SER A 147 -18.37 5.07 -2.45
C SER A 147 -18.41 5.37 -0.96
N MET A 148 -18.05 6.60 -0.61
CA MET A 148 -18.07 7.15 0.74
C MET A 148 -19.25 8.11 0.86
N THR A 149 -20.08 8.00 1.89
CA THR A 149 -21.21 8.93 2.04
C THR A 149 -20.74 10.34 2.41
N LYS A 150 -21.52 11.37 2.07
CA LYS A 150 -21.26 12.75 2.51
C LYS A 150 -21.15 12.86 4.04
N LYS A 151 -22.00 12.14 4.77
CA LYS A 151 -21.99 12.09 6.25
C LYS A 151 -20.67 11.52 6.79
N ASP A 152 -20.19 10.44 6.17
CA ASP A 152 -18.93 9.79 6.55
C ASP A 152 -17.75 10.75 6.27
N TYR A 153 -17.78 11.46 5.14
CA TYR A 153 -16.80 12.50 4.81
C TYR A 153 -16.79 13.65 5.84
N GLU A 154 -17.95 14.23 6.14
CA GLU A 154 -18.08 15.33 7.12
C GLU A 154 -17.60 14.91 8.51
N SER A 155 -17.82 13.64 8.88
CA SER A 155 -17.30 13.05 10.12
C SER A 155 -15.78 12.90 10.09
N ALA A 156 -15.21 12.48 8.94
CA ALA A 156 -13.78 12.34 8.76
C ALA A 156 -13.04 13.69 8.80
N GLN A 157 -13.67 14.77 8.35
CA GLN A 157 -13.07 16.11 8.45
C GLN A 157 -12.88 16.59 9.90
N GLN A 158 -13.69 16.09 10.83
CA GLN A 158 -13.68 16.49 12.25
C GLN A 158 -12.83 15.56 13.11
N THR A 159 -12.37 14.45 12.55
CA THR A 159 -11.71 13.37 13.28
C THR A 159 -10.23 13.32 12.91
N PRO A 160 -9.29 13.41 13.88
CA PRO A 160 -7.89 13.14 13.61
C PRO A 160 -7.73 11.76 12.96
N SER A 161 -6.85 11.61 11.97
CA SER A 161 -6.63 10.36 11.24
C SER A 161 -6.39 9.15 12.17
N SER A 162 -5.77 9.37 13.33
CA SER A 162 -5.52 8.36 14.38
C SER A 162 -6.78 7.86 15.12
N ALA A 163 -7.92 8.54 15.02
CA ALA A 163 -9.19 8.19 15.67
C ALA A 163 -10.27 7.69 14.69
N MET A 164 -9.95 7.61 13.39
CA MET A 164 -10.87 7.25 12.31
C MET A 164 -11.40 5.81 12.38
N GLY A 165 -10.75 4.92 13.14
CA GLY A 165 -11.11 3.50 13.25
C GLY A 165 -12.54 3.24 13.75
N ASN A 166 -13.10 4.17 14.53
CA ASN A 166 -14.43 4.02 15.16
C ASN A 166 -15.52 4.90 14.52
N ILE A 167 -15.20 5.65 13.47
CA ILE A 167 -16.09 6.67 12.90
C ILE A 167 -16.40 6.31 11.44
N THR A 168 -17.51 5.60 11.26
CA THR A 168 -18.22 5.34 9.99
C THR A 168 -17.60 4.35 8.99
N ASN A 169 -18.47 3.62 8.31
CA ASN A 169 -18.15 2.36 7.62
C ASN A 169 -17.49 2.56 6.24
N THR A 170 -17.63 3.72 5.60
CA THR A 170 -17.26 3.89 4.18
C THR A 170 -16.15 4.92 3.92
N VAL A 171 -15.40 5.37 4.93
CA VAL A 171 -14.18 6.17 4.67
C VAL A 171 -13.04 5.21 4.30
N PRO A 172 -12.27 5.44 3.21
CA PRO A 172 -11.03 4.70 2.97
C PRO A 172 -10.07 4.83 4.14
N ARG A 173 -9.40 3.74 4.52
CA ARG A 173 -8.47 3.68 5.64
C ARG A 173 -7.12 3.16 5.18
N VAL A 174 -6.09 3.50 5.94
CA VAL A 174 -4.75 2.93 5.75
C VAL A 174 -4.84 1.41 5.79
N GLY A 175 -4.28 0.75 4.79
CA GLY A 175 -4.34 -0.69 4.61
C GLY A 175 -5.53 -1.20 3.80
N ASP A 176 -6.55 -0.39 3.48
CA ASP A 176 -7.54 -0.78 2.47
C ASP A 176 -6.85 -0.99 1.12
N ILE A 177 -7.40 -1.86 0.27
CA ILE A 177 -6.90 -2.04 -1.09
C ILE A 177 -7.85 -1.47 -2.12
N LEU A 178 -7.35 -0.66 -3.03
CA LEU A 178 -8.06 -0.15 -4.20
C LEU A 178 -8.04 -1.23 -5.30
N ILE A 179 -9.19 -1.53 -5.90
CA ILE A 179 -9.27 -2.50 -7.01
C ILE A 179 -9.68 -1.79 -8.29
N TYR A 180 -8.84 -1.91 -9.32
CA TYR A 180 -9.11 -1.43 -10.67
C TYR A 180 -9.77 -2.51 -11.50
N LYS A 181 -10.63 -2.08 -12.43
CA LYS A 181 -11.31 -2.93 -13.40
C LYS A 181 -10.32 -3.42 -14.45
N ARG A 182 -10.71 -4.49 -15.16
CA ARG A 182 -10.04 -4.89 -16.39
C ARG A 182 -10.40 -3.92 -17.50
N GLU A 183 -9.41 -3.30 -18.11
CA GLU A 183 -9.58 -2.34 -19.21
C GLU A 183 -8.50 -2.58 -20.25
N LEU A 184 -8.90 -2.84 -21.50
CA LEU A 184 -7.93 -3.03 -22.58
C LEU A 184 -7.62 -1.69 -23.26
N PRO A 185 -6.36 -1.45 -23.66
CA PRO A 185 -5.21 -2.35 -23.50
C PRO A 185 -4.46 -2.19 -22.17
N SER A 186 -4.71 -1.13 -21.40
CA SER A 186 -3.81 -0.69 -20.31
C SER A 186 -3.81 -1.56 -19.05
N PHE A 187 -4.94 -2.19 -18.70
CA PHE A 187 -5.13 -3.00 -17.50
C PHE A 187 -5.82 -4.34 -17.81
N PRO A 188 -5.20 -5.26 -18.59
CA PRO A 188 -5.84 -6.52 -18.99
C PRO A 188 -6.22 -7.41 -17.79
N TYR A 189 -5.50 -7.28 -16.67
CA TYR A 189 -5.74 -8.02 -15.42
C TYR A 189 -6.35 -7.15 -14.32
N GLY A 190 -6.64 -5.88 -14.60
CA GLY A 190 -6.87 -4.87 -13.58
C GLY A 190 -5.60 -4.51 -12.84
N HIS A 191 -5.77 -3.83 -11.70
CA HIS A 191 -4.68 -3.40 -10.83
C HIS A 191 -5.11 -3.34 -9.38
N VAL A 192 -4.15 -3.38 -8.45
CA VAL A 192 -4.40 -3.25 -7.02
C VAL A 192 -3.36 -2.33 -6.37
N ALA A 193 -3.82 -1.43 -5.52
CA ALA A 193 -2.98 -0.51 -4.76
C ALA A 193 -3.41 -0.49 -3.29
N VAL A 194 -2.48 -0.26 -2.36
CA VAL A 194 -2.77 -0.15 -0.92
C VAL A 194 -2.97 1.31 -0.56
N VAL A 195 -4.06 1.67 0.11
CA VAL A 195 -4.27 3.00 0.69
C VAL A 195 -3.26 3.21 1.81
N VAL A 196 -2.42 4.23 1.70
CA VAL A 196 -1.42 4.58 2.71
C VAL A 196 -1.83 5.80 3.53
N GLU A 197 -2.72 6.63 3.00
CA GLU A 197 -3.31 7.76 3.71
C GLU A 197 -4.64 8.17 3.08
N PHE A 198 -5.61 8.57 3.91
CA PHE A 198 -6.80 9.30 3.47
C PHE A 198 -6.67 10.75 3.90
N VAL A 199 -6.81 11.67 2.94
CA VAL A 199 -6.74 13.11 3.19
C VAL A 199 -8.12 13.72 3.04
N ALA A 200 -8.73 14.05 4.17
CA ALA A 200 -9.96 14.81 4.23
C ALA A 200 -9.67 16.23 3.69
N GLY A 201 -10.31 16.59 2.59
CA GLY A 201 -10.13 17.88 1.94
C GLY A 201 -10.21 19.07 2.92
N ALA A 202 -9.35 20.07 2.75
CA ALA A 202 -9.32 21.25 3.59
C ALA A 202 -10.46 22.22 3.27
N THR A 203 -11.13 22.70 4.32
CA THR A 203 -12.01 23.87 4.28
C THR A 203 -11.34 24.99 5.07
N THR A 204 -10.41 25.73 4.46
CA THR A 204 -9.93 26.98 5.08
C THR A 204 -11.01 28.04 4.95
N ALA A 205 -11.42 28.63 6.06
CA ALA A 205 -12.29 29.82 6.07
C ALA A 205 -11.63 30.93 5.24
N GLY A 206 -12.25 31.30 4.12
CA GLY A 206 -11.73 32.30 3.18
C GLY A 206 -11.06 31.75 1.92
N ALA A 207 -10.92 30.43 1.75
CA ALA A 207 -10.51 29.82 0.49
C ALA A 207 -11.72 29.60 -0.43
N ALA A 208 -11.57 29.92 -1.72
CA ALA A 208 -12.65 29.94 -2.70
C ALA A 208 -13.19 28.55 -3.11
N ALA A 209 -12.59 27.44 -2.65
CA ALA A 209 -13.12 26.10 -2.82
C ALA A 209 -12.55 25.15 -1.75
N ALA A 210 -13.39 24.28 -1.20
CA ALA A 210 -12.91 23.12 -0.47
C ALA A 210 -12.11 22.24 -1.43
N SER A 211 -10.89 21.84 -1.06
CA SER A 211 -10.17 20.85 -1.88
C SER A 211 -10.91 19.52 -1.80
N ALA A 212 -11.12 18.82 -2.91
CA ALA A 212 -11.73 17.49 -2.88
C ALA A 212 -10.87 16.50 -2.08
N PRO A 213 -11.47 15.53 -1.36
CA PRO A 213 -10.71 14.49 -0.68
C PRO A 213 -9.96 13.61 -1.68
N TYR A 214 -8.90 12.97 -1.19
CA TYR A 214 -8.11 12.03 -1.97
C TYR A 214 -7.48 10.99 -1.05
N VAL A 215 -6.97 9.92 -1.65
CA VAL A 215 -6.10 8.95 -0.98
C VAL A 215 -4.71 9.00 -1.57
N LEU A 216 -3.71 8.75 -0.73
CA LEU A 216 -2.39 8.36 -1.17
C LEU A 216 -2.35 6.83 -1.19
N VAL A 217 -1.67 6.27 -2.19
CA VAL A 217 -1.52 4.82 -2.34
C VAL A 217 -0.07 4.40 -2.38
N GLY A 218 0.20 3.15 -2.06
CA GLY A 218 1.46 2.46 -2.30
C GLY A 218 1.19 1.22 -3.15
N GLU A 219 1.98 1.02 -4.20
CA GLU A 219 1.78 -0.07 -5.15
C GLU A 219 3.09 -0.42 -5.88
N GLN A 220 3.08 -1.56 -6.58
CA GLN A 220 4.11 -1.95 -7.54
C GLN A 220 3.46 -2.18 -8.90
N ASN A 221 4.26 -2.21 -9.95
CA ASN A 221 3.81 -2.50 -11.31
C ASN A 221 2.74 -1.52 -11.87
N TRP A 222 2.78 -0.27 -11.40
CA TRP A 222 2.06 0.85 -12.02
C TRP A 222 3.06 1.72 -12.79
N ASP A 223 4.05 2.21 -12.05
CA ASP A 223 5.24 2.91 -12.53
C ASP A 223 6.47 2.20 -11.96
N ASN A 224 7.63 2.44 -12.56
CA ASN A 224 8.96 1.98 -12.16
C ASN A 224 9.83 3.13 -11.63
N GLU A 225 9.33 4.36 -11.53
CA GLU A 225 10.05 5.46 -10.89
C GLU A 225 10.09 5.33 -9.35
N MET A 226 11.11 5.94 -8.75
CA MET A 226 11.16 6.10 -7.29
C MET A 226 9.93 6.86 -6.80
N TRP A 227 9.35 6.42 -5.69
CA TRP A 227 8.24 7.11 -5.05
C TRP A 227 8.62 8.56 -4.71
N PRO A 228 7.67 9.52 -4.61
CA PRO A 228 8.02 10.92 -4.43
C PRO A 228 8.87 11.22 -3.18
N SER A 229 9.89 12.06 -3.38
CA SER A 229 10.72 12.64 -2.32
C SER A 229 9.91 13.57 -1.40
N PRO A 230 10.39 13.82 -0.17
CA PRO A 230 11.63 13.31 0.43
C PRO A 230 11.45 11.98 1.18
N TYR A 231 10.22 11.51 1.36
CA TYR A 231 9.93 10.41 2.27
C TYR A 231 9.74 9.07 1.57
N HIS A 232 9.49 9.06 0.26
CA HIS A 232 9.31 7.83 -0.53
C HIS A 232 8.29 6.88 0.11
N ASN A 233 7.17 7.40 0.61
CA ASN A 233 6.22 6.67 1.46
C ASN A 233 4.82 6.46 0.86
N TYR A 234 4.61 6.91 -0.37
CA TYR A 234 3.46 6.64 -1.23
C TYR A 234 3.93 6.65 -2.69
N SER A 235 3.27 5.94 -3.60
CA SER A 235 3.53 6.02 -5.05
C SER A 235 2.91 7.28 -5.65
N ARG A 236 1.59 7.45 -5.45
CA ARG A 236 0.80 8.51 -6.07
C ARG A 236 -0.48 8.83 -5.32
N ARG A 237 -1.21 9.82 -5.82
CA ARG A 237 -2.51 10.28 -5.32
C ARG A 237 -3.64 9.78 -6.22
N VAL A 238 -4.73 9.31 -5.60
CA VAL A 238 -6.00 9.00 -6.27
C VAL A 238 -7.10 9.93 -5.74
N ASN A 239 -7.76 10.64 -6.65
CA ASN A 239 -8.74 11.66 -6.28
C ASN A 239 -10.09 11.05 -5.90
N MET A 240 -10.89 11.79 -5.15
CA MET A 240 -12.32 11.51 -5.01
C MET A 240 -13.15 12.66 -5.56
N VAL A 241 -14.28 12.33 -6.18
CA VAL A 241 -15.24 13.29 -6.74
C VAL A 241 -16.57 13.13 -6.04
N TYR A 242 -17.19 14.26 -5.69
CA TYR A 242 -18.51 14.31 -5.07
C TYR A 242 -19.62 14.26 -6.12
N ASP A 243 -20.52 13.27 -6.02
CA ASP A 243 -21.77 13.20 -6.78
C ASP A 243 -22.91 13.78 -5.91
N ALA A 244 -23.29 15.02 -6.20
CA ALA A 244 -24.33 15.72 -5.46
C ALA A 244 -25.73 15.08 -5.59
N SER A 245 -25.98 14.29 -6.64
CA SER A 245 -27.26 13.62 -6.84
C SER A 245 -27.44 12.39 -5.95
N LYS A 246 -26.32 11.76 -5.57
CA LYS A 246 -26.28 10.57 -4.73
C LYS A 246 -25.77 10.84 -3.32
N GLU A 247 -25.26 12.04 -3.07
CA GLU A 247 -24.60 12.45 -1.83
C GLU A 247 -23.43 11.53 -1.42
N VAL A 248 -22.62 11.13 -2.40
CA VAL A 248 -21.45 10.26 -2.18
C VAL A 248 -20.18 10.79 -2.85
N TYR A 249 -19.05 10.40 -2.31
CA TYR A 249 -17.72 10.56 -2.90
C TYR A 249 -17.26 9.22 -3.49
N THR A 250 -16.76 9.23 -4.73
CA THR A 250 -16.20 8.06 -5.40
C THR A 250 -14.75 8.30 -5.79
N LEU A 251 -13.90 7.27 -5.72
CA LEU A 251 -12.54 7.34 -6.25
C LEU A 251 -12.57 7.49 -7.77
N VAL A 252 -11.73 8.39 -8.27
CA VAL A 252 -11.56 8.65 -9.70
C VAL A 252 -10.07 8.74 -9.98
N ASP A 253 -9.66 8.02 -11.02
CA ASP A 253 -8.31 8.01 -11.54
C ASP A 253 -8.36 8.21 -13.05
N VAL A 254 -7.43 9.00 -13.57
CA VAL A 254 -7.42 9.37 -14.99
C VAL A 254 -6.87 8.24 -15.87
N GLU A 255 -6.10 7.33 -15.28
CA GLU A 255 -5.44 6.25 -16.01
C GLU A 255 -6.30 4.98 -16.07
N GLY A 256 -7.22 4.76 -15.13
CA GLY A 256 -8.09 3.58 -15.16
C GLY A 256 -9.31 3.66 -14.24
N THR A 257 -10.31 2.82 -14.50
CA THR A 257 -11.54 2.80 -13.72
C THR A 257 -11.43 1.91 -12.48
N LEU A 258 -11.84 2.44 -11.32
CA LEU A 258 -11.93 1.67 -10.09
C LEU A 258 -13.29 0.97 -9.92
N TYR A 259 -13.29 -0.19 -9.26
CA TYR A 259 -14.48 -0.70 -8.58
C TYR A 259 -14.73 0.05 -7.26
N GLY A 260 -13.67 0.32 -6.52
CA GLY A 260 -13.73 0.90 -5.17
C GLY A 260 -12.56 0.39 -4.33
N TRP A 261 -12.78 0.28 -3.02
CA TRP A 261 -11.80 -0.30 -2.10
C TRP A 261 -12.38 -1.44 -1.28
N MET A 262 -11.49 -2.27 -0.76
CA MET A 262 -11.83 -3.41 0.08
C MET A 262 -11.07 -3.37 1.40
N ARG A 263 -11.73 -3.84 2.46
CA ARG A 263 -11.20 -3.93 3.82
C ARG A 263 -11.60 -5.26 4.43
N TYR A 264 -10.69 -5.91 5.13
CA TYR A 264 -11.03 -7.12 5.88
C TYR A 264 -11.20 -6.85 7.38
N GLY A 265 -11.92 -7.76 8.04
CA GLY A 265 -12.22 -7.70 9.48
C GLY A 265 -13.58 -7.10 9.81
#